data_AF-G9WKQ3-F1
#
_entry.id   AF-G9WKQ3-F1
#
_cell.length_a   1.000
_cell.length_b   1.000
_cell.length_c   1.000
_cell.angle_alpha   90.00
_cell.angle_beta   90.00
_cell.angle_gamma   90.00
#
_symmetry.space_group_name_H-M   'P 1'
#
loop_
_entity.id
_entity.type
_entity.pdbx_description
1 polymer ?
#
loop_
_entity_poly.entity_id
_entity_poly.type
_entity_poly.pdbx_seq_one_letter_code
_entity_poly.pdbx_strand_id
1 'polypeptide(L)'
;MEDLDYLVVGAGLFGAVFAHEAKQRGKKVLVIDKRDHIGGNVYSYEKNGIMVHHYGAHIFHTNNTKVWNYLQQFAEFNRFTNSPIANYKGKIYSLPFNMYTFNAMWGVITPEEAAEKIEAERREAGITEPKNLEEQAISLVGKEIYEKLIKGYTKKQWGRACKDLPASIIRRLPVRLSYDNNYFNALYQGIPVEGYTAMVERMLEGVPVELSVDFLKKKAEWMSRAKKVIFTGAIDAYYDYCLGELEYRKVRFEVEELSIPNFQGNAAVNYTDEESPYTRIIEHKWFTFGKDREGKDIPTTIISKEYSAEWKKGDEPYYPVNDEKNQALYEQYQALSKKEEKLLFGGRLGEYKYYDMDAVIAAALEFSEKILG
;
A
#
# COMPACT_ATOMS: atom_id res chain seq x y z
N MET A 1 33.46 -15.38 -9.71
CA MET A 1 34.34 -14.37 -9.09
C MET A 1 33.45 -13.18 -8.82
N GLU A 2 33.46 -12.65 -7.59
CA GLU A 2 32.55 -11.56 -7.20
C GLU A 2 32.95 -10.26 -7.93
N ASP A 3 32.12 -9.80 -8.87
CA ASP A 3 32.32 -8.57 -9.64
C ASP A 3 31.57 -7.36 -9.07
N LEU A 4 30.60 -7.61 -8.18
CA LEU A 4 29.74 -6.62 -7.55
C LEU A 4 30.03 -6.49 -6.06
N ASP A 5 29.91 -5.27 -5.52
CA ASP A 5 29.86 -5.10 -4.06
C ASP A 5 28.48 -5.54 -3.54
N TYR A 6 27.41 -5.16 -4.24
CA TYR A 6 26.03 -5.49 -3.88
C TYR A 6 25.20 -5.98 -5.07
N LEU A 7 24.42 -7.02 -4.86
CA LEU A 7 23.29 -7.39 -5.71
C LEU A 7 22.00 -7.06 -4.96
N VAL A 8 21.10 -6.30 -5.57
CA VAL A 8 19.79 -5.97 -5.02
C VAL A 8 18.73 -6.77 -5.77
N VAL A 9 17.95 -7.57 -5.05
CA VAL A 9 16.86 -8.38 -5.59
C VAL A 9 15.53 -7.70 -5.29
N GLY A 10 14.92 -7.16 -6.35
CA GLY A 10 13.69 -6.37 -6.34
C GLY A 10 13.96 -4.88 -6.57
N ALA A 11 13.34 -4.33 -7.61
CA ALA A 11 13.41 -2.93 -8.03
C ALA A 11 12.24 -2.09 -7.46
N GLY A 12 11.68 -2.49 -6.31
CA GLY A 12 10.74 -1.67 -5.55
C GLY A 12 11.45 -0.52 -4.81
N LEU A 13 10.68 0.32 -4.11
CA LEU A 13 11.22 1.51 -3.41
C LEU A 13 12.40 1.17 -2.48
N PHE A 14 12.32 0.08 -1.69
CA PHE A 14 13.41 -0.30 -0.80
C PHE A 14 14.71 -0.56 -1.57
N GLY A 15 14.63 -1.39 -2.62
CA GLY A 15 15.78 -1.75 -3.44
C GLY A 15 16.35 -0.55 -4.20
N ALA A 16 15.48 0.31 -4.74
CA ALA A 16 15.88 1.53 -5.45
C ALA A 16 16.62 2.52 -4.53
N VAL A 17 16.11 2.75 -3.32
CA VAL A 17 16.78 3.60 -2.31
C VAL A 17 18.14 3.02 -1.95
N PHE A 18 18.22 1.73 -1.61
CA PHE A 18 19.51 1.12 -1.27
C PHE A 18 20.51 1.21 -2.43
N ALA A 19 20.08 0.91 -3.65
CA ALA A 19 20.94 0.96 -4.82
C ALA A 19 21.46 2.38 -5.09
N HIS A 20 20.61 3.39 -4.93
CA HIS A 20 20.99 4.79 -5.00
C HIS A 20 22.06 5.13 -3.94
N GLU A 21 21.79 4.84 -2.67
CA GLU A 21 22.71 5.12 -1.56
C GLU A 21 24.07 4.41 -1.68
N ALA A 22 24.07 3.19 -2.18
CA ALA A 22 25.27 2.40 -2.43
C ALA A 22 26.09 2.97 -3.60
N LYS A 23 25.44 3.37 -4.70
CA LYS A 23 26.09 4.06 -5.82
C LYS A 23 26.73 5.37 -5.37
N GLN A 24 26.02 6.19 -4.58
CA GLN A 24 26.54 7.47 -4.07
C GLN A 24 27.81 7.30 -3.22
N ARG A 25 27.99 6.12 -2.60
CA ARG A 25 29.20 5.73 -1.85
C ARG A 25 30.23 4.96 -2.70
N GLY A 26 30.12 5.04 -4.03
CA GLY A 26 31.07 4.45 -4.99
C GLY A 26 31.04 2.93 -5.06
N LYS A 27 29.97 2.28 -4.59
CA LYS A 27 29.84 0.81 -4.64
C LYS A 27 29.37 0.34 -6.01
N LYS A 28 29.85 -0.82 -6.45
CA LYS A 28 29.33 -1.50 -7.65
C LYS A 28 28.07 -2.27 -7.30
N VAL A 29 26.95 -1.85 -7.87
CA VAL A 29 25.62 -2.41 -7.59
C VAL A 29 24.96 -2.87 -8.87
N LEU A 30 24.26 -4.00 -8.81
CA LEU A 30 23.30 -4.44 -9.83
C LEU A 30 21.94 -4.61 -9.16
N VAL A 31 20.89 -4.14 -9.81
CA VAL A 31 19.51 -4.42 -9.41
C VAL A 31 18.93 -5.46 -10.37
N ILE A 32 18.28 -6.49 -9.83
CA ILE A 32 17.50 -7.44 -10.63
C ILE A 32 16.05 -7.45 -10.17
N ASP A 33 15.11 -7.60 -11.10
CA ASP A 33 13.70 -7.81 -10.78
C ASP A 33 13.11 -8.95 -11.62
N LYS A 34 12.21 -9.73 -11.00
CA LYS A 34 11.48 -10.80 -11.69
C LYS A 34 10.44 -10.25 -12.66
N ARG A 35 9.95 -9.03 -12.43
CA ARG A 35 9.00 -8.33 -13.30
C ARG A 35 9.72 -7.68 -14.48
N ASP A 36 8.96 -7.34 -15.50
CA ASP A 36 9.42 -6.66 -16.72
C ASP A 36 9.49 -5.13 -16.57
N HIS A 37 9.32 -4.61 -15.35
CA HIS A 37 9.35 -3.19 -15.03
C HIS A 37 9.95 -2.94 -13.64
N ILE A 38 10.38 -1.71 -13.38
CA ILE A 38 10.83 -1.24 -12.06
C ILE A 38 9.68 -0.69 -11.22
N GLY A 39 9.96 -0.30 -9.98
CA GLY A 39 9.02 0.34 -9.06
C GLY A 39 8.19 -0.64 -8.23
N GLY A 40 8.29 -1.95 -8.48
CA GLY A 40 7.49 -2.94 -7.74
C GLY A 40 6.00 -2.61 -7.80
N ASN A 41 5.34 -2.53 -6.63
CA ASN A 41 3.91 -2.21 -6.59
C ASN A 41 3.59 -0.73 -6.87
N VAL A 42 4.55 0.20 -6.75
CA VAL A 42 4.29 1.61 -7.12
C VAL A 42 4.38 1.86 -8.62
N TYR A 43 4.65 0.82 -9.43
CA TYR A 43 4.72 0.94 -10.88
C TYR A 43 3.47 1.60 -11.45
N SER A 44 3.72 2.63 -12.27
CA SER A 44 2.71 3.39 -13.00
C SER A 44 3.13 3.58 -14.45
N TYR A 45 2.14 3.70 -15.33
CA TYR A 45 2.39 3.90 -16.75
C TYR A 45 1.39 4.90 -17.32
N GLU A 46 1.80 5.62 -18.35
CA GLU A 46 0.93 6.57 -19.03
C GLU A 46 0.16 5.90 -20.16
N LYS A 47 -1.15 6.20 -20.24
CA LYS A 47 -2.00 5.80 -21.35
C LYS A 47 -3.06 6.86 -21.60
N ASN A 48 -3.21 7.32 -22.84
CA ASN A 48 -4.18 8.36 -23.24
C ASN A 48 -4.07 9.65 -22.39
N GLY A 49 -2.85 10.04 -22.00
CA GLY A 49 -2.59 11.19 -21.12
C GLY A 49 -2.92 10.96 -19.64
N ILE A 50 -3.32 9.73 -19.25
CA ILE A 50 -3.65 9.35 -17.89
C ILE A 50 -2.51 8.54 -17.28
N MET A 51 -2.04 8.94 -16.10
CA MET A 51 -1.09 8.16 -15.30
C MET A 51 -1.84 7.06 -14.55
N VAL A 52 -1.67 5.81 -14.98
CA VAL A 52 -2.37 4.63 -14.43
C VAL A 52 -1.49 3.95 -13.39
N HIS A 53 -2.03 3.73 -12.20
CA HIS A 53 -1.34 2.98 -11.15
C HIS A 53 -1.67 1.49 -11.28
N HIS A 54 -0.70 0.69 -11.73
CA HIS A 54 -0.96 -0.68 -12.19
C HIS A 54 -1.41 -1.62 -11.06
N TYR A 55 -0.78 -1.51 -9.88
CA TYR A 55 -1.02 -2.40 -8.74
C TYR A 55 -1.84 -1.75 -7.62
N GLY A 56 -2.78 -0.88 -8.01
CA GLY A 56 -3.68 -0.17 -7.12
C GLY A 56 -3.25 1.26 -6.81
N ALA A 57 -4.12 2.00 -6.14
CA ALA A 57 -3.88 3.40 -5.80
C ALA A 57 -2.70 3.51 -4.82
N HIS A 58 -1.75 4.37 -5.16
CA HIS A 58 -0.59 4.69 -4.33
C HIS A 58 -0.58 6.19 -4.14
N ILE A 59 -0.75 6.65 -2.90
CA ILE A 59 -0.74 8.05 -2.54
C ILE A 59 0.42 8.26 -1.59
N PHE A 60 1.34 9.15 -1.91
CA PHE A 60 2.44 9.44 -1.02
C PHE A 60 1.96 10.37 0.10
N HIS A 61 2.27 10.01 1.34
CA HIS A 61 2.01 10.83 2.51
C HIS A 61 3.09 10.60 3.56
N THR A 62 3.54 11.65 4.25
CA THR A 62 4.47 11.47 5.37
C THR A 62 4.48 12.66 6.33
N ASN A 63 4.81 12.38 7.60
CA ASN A 63 5.20 13.39 8.59
C ASN A 63 6.73 13.53 8.70
N ASN A 64 7.49 12.67 8.00
CA ASN A 64 8.94 12.67 8.04
C ASN A 64 9.52 13.60 6.98
N THR A 65 9.88 14.82 7.38
CA THR A 65 10.50 15.81 6.48
C THR A 65 11.78 15.31 5.82
N LYS A 66 12.55 14.42 6.47
CA LYS A 66 13.76 13.84 5.85
C LYS A 66 13.40 13.00 4.63
N VAL A 67 12.37 12.15 4.75
CA VAL A 67 11.89 11.31 3.64
C VAL A 67 11.27 12.15 2.54
N TRP A 68 10.48 13.17 2.89
CA TRP A 68 9.91 14.09 1.91
C TRP A 68 11.01 14.79 1.09
N ASN A 69 11.98 15.40 1.77
CA ASN A 69 13.11 16.07 1.12
C ASN A 69 13.94 15.09 0.29
N TYR A 70 14.08 13.84 0.74
CA TYR A 70 14.77 12.80 -0.01
C TYR A 70 14.10 12.57 -1.38
N LEU A 71 12.79 12.37 -1.39
CA LEU A 71 12.02 12.12 -2.62
C LEU A 71 11.98 13.30 -3.58
N GLN A 72 11.98 14.53 -3.05
CA GLN A 72 12.00 15.76 -3.86
C GLN A 72 13.26 15.88 -4.74
N GLN A 73 14.31 15.09 -4.49
CA GLN A 73 15.47 15.00 -5.40
C GLN A 73 15.16 14.24 -6.70
N PHE A 74 14.12 13.40 -6.69
CA PHE A 74 13.81 12.46 -7.78
C PHE A 74 12.48 12.75 -8.48
N ALA A 75 11.59 13.53 -7.86
CA ALA A 75 10.33 13.92 -8.46
C ALA A 75 9.77 15.20 -7.84
N GLU A 76 9.06 15.97 -8.66
CA GLU A 76 8.12 16.98 -8.19
C GLU A 76 6.78 16.30 -7.85
N PHE A 77 6.20 16.66 -6.71
CA PHE A 77 4.89 16.16 -6.28
C PHE A 77 3.82 17.23 -6.46
N ASN A 78 2.65 16.80 -6.95
CA ASN A 78 1.47 17.63 -6.97
C ASN A 78 0.82 17.74 -5.57
N ARG A 79 -0.20 18.59 -5.44
CA ARG A 79 -0.94 18.81 -4.18
C ARG A 79 -2.10 17.83 -3.94
N PHE A 80 -2.11 16.66 -4.57
CA PHE A 80 -3.23 15.74 -4.46
C PHE A 80 -3.51 15.40 -2.98
N THR A 81 -4.77 15.56 -2.57
CA THR A 81 -5.23 15.21 -1.23
C THR A 81 -6.23 14.08 -1.36
N ASN A 82 -5.88 12.90 -0.84
CA ASN A 82 -6.70 11.72 -0.88
C ASN A 82 -7.97 11.97 -0.07
N SER A 83 -9.10 11.99 -0.75
CA SER A 83 -10.43 12.19 -0.15
C SER A 83 -11.38 11.14 -0.72
N PRO A 84 -11.16 9.85 -0.41
CA PRO A 84 -11.99 8.78 -0.92
C PRO A 84 -13.42 8.94 -0.40
N ILE A 85 -14.36 8.34 -1.11
CA ILE A 85 -15.76 8.27 -0.69
C ILE A 85 -16.21 6.82 -0.61
N ALA A 86 -17.22 6.55 0.21
CA ALA A 86 -17.88 5.27 0.31
C ALA A 86 -19.25 5.33 -0.39
N ASN A 87 -19.54 4.33 -1.21
CA ASN A 87 -20.85 4.04 -1.77
C ASN A 87 -21.44 2.86 -0.99
N TYR A 88 -22.55 3.10 -0.30
CA TYR A 88 -23.37 2.07 0.32
C TYR A 88 -24.75 2.07 -0.34
N LYS A 89 -24.98 1.11 -1.24
CA LYS A 89 -26.27 0.93 -1.93
C LYS A 89 -26.76 2.22 -2.65
N GLY A 90 -25.84 2.94 -3.27
CA GLY A 90 -26.09 4.18 -4.00
C GLY A 90 -26.01 5.46 -3.15
N LYS A 91 -25.91 5.34 -1.81
CA LYS A 91 -25.71 6.49 -0.93
C LYS A 91 -24.22 6.76 -0.72
N ILE A 92 -23.83 8.03 -0.91
CA ILE A 92 -22.43 8.48 -0.82
C ILE A 92 -22.12 9.02 0.56
N TYR A 93 -20.98 8.62 1.10
CA TYR A 93 -20.43 9.08 2.37
C TYR A 93 -18.97 9.47 2.19
N SER A 94 -18.53 10.54 2.86
CA SER A 94 -17.12 10.88 2.90
C SER A 94 -16.29 9.85 3.67
N LEU A 95 -15.02 9.72 3.32
CA LEU A 95 -14.01 9.06 4.16
C LEU A 95 -12.84 10.03 4.38
N PRO A 96 -12.19 10.01 5.57
CA PRO A 96 -12.47 9.14 6.71
C PRO A 96 -13.78 9.57 7.42
N PHE A 97 -14.19 8.86 8.47
CA PHE A 97 -15.41 9.20 9.19
C PHE A 97 -15.27 10.58 9.83
N ASN A 98 -16.05 11.54 9.35
CA ASN A 98 -15.95 12.94 9.72
C ASN A 98 -17.33 13.62 9.72
N MET A 99 -17.39 14.93 9.97
CA MET A 99 -18.67 15.63 10.02
C MET A 99 -19.50 15.56 8.73
N TYR A 100 -18.89 15.45 7.54
CA TYR A 100 -19.64 15.18 6.30
C TYR A 100 -20.29 13.80 6.31
N THR A 101 -19.61 12.80 6.89
CA THR A 101 -20.15 11.46 7.06
C THR A 101 -21.35 11.48 8.00
N PHE A 102 -21.20 12.11 9.17
CA PHE A 102 -22.24 12.15 10.20
C PHE A 102 -23.43 12.99 9.76
N ASN A 103 -23.20 14.09 9.05
CA ASN A 103 -24.26 14.88 8.44
C ASN A 103 -25.06 14.06 7.41
N ALA A 104 -24.39 13.36 6.49
CA ALA A 104 -25.06 12.51 5.51
C ALA A 104 -25.79 11.31 6.16
N MET A 105 -25.31 10.83 7.31
CA MET A 105 -25.89 9.69 8.02
C MET A 105 -27.08 10.07 8.90
N TRP A 106 -26.93 11.09 9.73
CA TRP A 106 -27.86 11.43 10.82
C TRP A 106 -28.45 12.84 10.71
N GLY A 107 -28.00 13.67 9.76
CA GLY A 107 -28.42 15.06 9.62
C GLY A 107 -27.81 16.02 10.66
N VAL A 108 -26.92 15.52 11.53
CA VAL A 108 -26.22 16.34 12.53
C VAL A 108 -25.30 17.35 11.86
N ILE A 109 -25.13 18.52 12.49
CA ILE A 109 -24.31 19.61 11.95
C ILE A 109 -23.19 20.04 12.90
N THR A 110 -23.29 19.75 14.20
CA THR A 110 -22.25 20.08 15.18
C THR A 110 -21.45 18.86 15.67
N PRO A 111 -20.18 19.05 16.06
CA PRO A 111 -19.36 18.04 16.72
C PRO A 111 -20.05 17.36 17.92
N GLU A 112 -20.75 18.14 18.74
CA GLU A 112 -21.43 17.67 19.95
C GLU A 112 -22.57 16.71 19.60
N GLU A 113 -23.42 17.06 18.63
CA GLU A 113 -24.51 16.20 18.16
C GLU A 113 -23.98 14.88 17.60
N ALA A 114 -22.90 14.92 16.81
CA ALA A 114 -22.27 13.72 16.27
C ALA A 114 -21.68 12.84 17.38
N ALA A 115 -21.00 13.43 18.36
CA ALA A 115 -20.45 12.70 19.50
C ALA A 115 -21.56 12.05 20.34
N GLU A 116 -22.66 12.77 20.61
CA GLU A 116 -23.81 12.24 21.33
C GLU A 116 -24.45 11.04 20.62
N LYS A 117 -24.56 11.09 19.28
CA LYS A 117 -25.06 9.95 18.48
C LYS A 117 -24.15 8.74 18.56
N ILE A 118 -22.85 8.93 18.39
CA ILE A 118 -21.87 7.83 18.52
C ILE A 118 -21.92 7.23 19.92
N GLU A 119 -21.92 8.06 20.97
CA GLU A 119 -21.99 7.60 22.36
C GLU A 119 -23.30 6.85 22.68
N ALA A 120 -24.43 7.29 22.13
CA ALA A 120 -25.71 6.60 22.30
C ALA A 120 -25.64 5.17 21.72
N GLU A 121 -25.12 5.01 20.50
CA GLU A 121 -24.97 3.69 19.87
C GLU A 121 -23.94 2.81 20.62
N ARG A 122 -22.84 3.40 21.11
CA ARG A 122 -21.84 2.67 21.92
C ARG A 122 -22.45 2.15 23.23
N ARG A 123 -23.26 2.96 23.91
CA ARG A 123 -23.95 2.57 25.15
C ARG A 123 -24.97 1.47 24.90
N GLU A 124 -25.73 1.57 23.81
CA GLU A 124 -26.69 0.53 23.41
C GLU A 124 -25.98 -0.80 23.12
N ALA A 125 -24.82 -0.76 22.47
CA ALA A 125 -24.03 -1.95 22.19
C ALA A 125 -23.45 -2.61 23.45
N GLY A 126 -23.13 -1.84 24.50
CA GLY A 126 -22.69 -2.35 25.80
C GLY A 126 -21.35 -3.12 25.75
N ILE A 127 -20.52 -2.89 24.73
CA ILE A 127 -19.26 -3.60 24.51
C ILE A 127 -18.14 -2.94 25.32
N THR A 128 -17.64 -3.63 26.34
CA THR A 128 -16.51 -3.16 27.17
C THR A 128 -15.17 -3.75 26.75
N GLU A 129 -15.16 -5.03 26.39
CA GLU A 129 -13.97 -5.78 25.99
C GLU A 129 -14.20 -6.47 24.64
N PRO A 130 -13.88 -5.80 23.52
CA PRO A 130 -14.12 -6.34 22.19
C PRO A 130 -13.21 -7.52 21.88
N LYS A 131 -13.80 -8.64 21.44
CA LYS A 131 -13.10 -9.91 21.18
C LYS A 131 -12.77 -10.12 19.70
N ASN A 132 -13.42 -9.38 18.82
CA ASN A 132 -13.31 -9.50 17.38
C ASN A 132 -13.46 -8.13 16.70
N LEU A 133 -13.25 -8.09 15.38
CA LEU A 133 -13.31 -6.85 14.61
C LEU A 133 -14.70 -6.19 14.63
N GLU A 134 -15.77 -6.99 14.59
CA GLU A 134 -17.15 -6.47 14.67
C GLU A 134 -17.38 -5.71 15.97
N GLU A 135 -17.09 -6.34 17.11
CA GLU A 135 -17.23 -5.72 18.42
C GLU A 135 -16.33 -4.49 18.58
N GLN A 136 -15.08 -4.59 18.10
CA GLN A 136 -14.12 -3.48 18.13
C GLN A 136 -14.64 -2.28 17.32
N ALA A 137 -15.12 -2.50 16.10
CA ALA A 137 -15.64 -1.42 15.26
C ALA A 137 -16.88 -0.77 15.89
N ILE A 138 -17.86 -1.57 16.35
CA ILE A 138 -19.07 -1.06 17.01
C ILE A 138 -18.69 -0.27 18.27
N SER A 139 -17.75 -0.76 19.07
CA SER A 139 -17.29 -0.06 20.28
C SER A 139 -16.63 1.29 20.01
N LEU A 140 -16.15 1.53 18.77
CA LEU A 140 -15.48 2.77 18.35
C LEU A 140 -16.42 3.75 17.65
N VAL A 141 -17.26 3.26 16.74
CA VAL A 141 -18.02 4.11 15.81
C VAL A 141 -19.53 3.90 15.86
N GLY A 142 -20.03 3.02 16.71
CA GLY A 142 -21.43 2.65 16.75
C GLY A 142 -21.80 1.61 15.68
N LYS A 143 -23.04 1.11 15.80
CA LYS A 143 -23.58 0.03 14.99
C LYS A 143 -23.90 0.48 13.57
N GLU A 144 -24.44 1.68 13.39
CA GLU A 144 -24.90 2.13 12.07
C GLU A 144 -23.73 2.37 11.12
N ILE A 145 -22.65 3.01 11.59
CA ILE A 145 -21.42 3.19 10.81
C ILE A 145 -20.79 1.82 10.51
N TYR A 146 -20.75 0.93 11.49
CA TYR A 146 -20.22 -0.41 11.29
C TYR A 146 -20.96 -1.17 10.17
N GLU A 147 -22.29 -1.23 10.25
CA GLU A 147 -23.11 -1.97 9.29
C GLU A 147 -23.02 -1.39 7.88
N LYS A 148 -23.01 -0.07 7.73
CA LYS A 148 -23.03 0.59 6.43
C LYS A 148 -21.65 0.71 5.79
N LEU A 149 -20.62 1.06 6.57
CA LEU A 149 -19.35 1.52 6.01
C LEU A 149 -18.18 0.56 6.30
N ILE A 150 -18.32 -0.41 7.21
CA ILE A 150 -17.21 -1.28 7.63
C ILE A 150 -17.48 -2.75 7.30
N LYS A 151 -18.66 -3.28 7.66
CA LYS A 151 -18.96 -4.72 7.65
C LYS A 151 -18.74 -5.37 6.28
N GLY A 152 -19.45 -4.89 5.26
CA GLY A 152 -19.37 -5.48 3.92
C GLY A 152 -18.00 -5.28 3.27
N TYR A 153 -17.41 -4.08 3.43
CA TYR A 153 -16.06 -3.78 2.94
C TYR A 153 -15.01 -4.72 3.54
N THR A 154 -15.00 -4.86 4.87
CA THR A 154 -14.07 -5.73 5.60
C THR A 154 -14.23 -7.18 5.18
N LYS A 155 -15.47 -7.67 5.07
CA LYS A 155 -15.76 -9.04 4.63
C LYS A 155 -15.21 -9.32 3.23
N LYS A 156 -15.39 -8.40 2.28
CA LYS A 156 -14.81 -8.52 0.93
C LYS A 156 -13.28 -8.46 0.95
N GLN A 157 -12.70 -7.57 1.75
CA GLN A 157 -11.26 -7.40 1.85
C GLN A 157 -10.55 -8.64 2.44
N TRP A 158 -11.16 -9.27 3.44
CA TRP A 158 -10.54 -10.38 4.19
C TRP A 158 -11.10 -11.76 3.84
N GLY A 159 -12.21 -11.85 3.11
CA GLY A 159 -12.89 -13.11 2.81
C GLY A 159 -13.46 -13.84 4.04
N ARG A 160 -13.52 -13.18 5.20
CA ARG A 160 -13.98 -13.73 6.49
C ARG A 160 -14.99 -12.79 7.13
N ALA A 161 -15.90 -13.32 7.95
CA ALA A 161 -16.83 -12.47 8.69
C ALA A 161 -16.07 -11.66 9.76
N CYS A 162 -16.52 -10.44 10.05
CA CYS A 162 -15.88 -9.56 11.03
C CYS A 162 -15.80 -10.16 12.44
N LYS A 163 -16.75 -11.02 12.81
CA LYS A 163 -16.75 -11.76 14.08
C LYS A 163 -15.64 -12.82 14.19
N ASP A 164 -15.12 -13.27 13.05
CA ASP A 164 -14.05 -14.29 12.95
C ASP A 164 -12.68 -13.64 12.72
N LEU A 165 -12.61 -12.30 12.74
CA LEU A 165 -11.40 -11.52 12.55
C LEU A 165 -10.93 -10.94 13.89
N PRO A 166 -9.61 -10.96 14.17
CA PRO A 166 -9.07 -10.37 15.40
C PRO A 166 -9.42 -8.89 15.55
N ALA A 167 -9.73 -8.45 16.77
CA ALA A 167 -9.95 -7.04 17.10
C ALA A 167 -8.71 -6.17 16.76
N SER A 168 -7.51 -6.76 16.82
CA SER A 168 -6.24 -6.08 16.54
C SER A 168 -6.08 -5.57 15.10
N ILE A 169 -6.90 -6.04 14.16
CA ILE A 169 -6.92 -5.52 12.78
C ILE A 169 -7.36 -4.05 12.76
N ILE A 170 -8.29 -3.66 13.64
CA ILE A 170 -8.76 -2.28 13.77
C ILE A 170 -8.42 -1.77 15.17
N ARG A 171 -7.17 -1.36 15.38
CA ARG A 171 -6.79 -0.74 16.66
C ARG A 171 -7.42 0.64 16.86
N ARG A 172 -7.52 1.43 15.79
CA ARG A 172 -8.12 2.77 15.78
C ARG A 172 -8.78 3.03 14.43
N LEU A 173 -9.96 3.64 14.45
CA LEU A 173 -10.59 4.24 13.26
C LEU A 173 -10.50 5.76 13.41
N PRO A 174 -10.04 6.49 12.38
CA PRO A 174 -10.03 7.95 12.42
C PRO A 174 -11.48 8.45 12.37
N VAL A 175 -12.03 8.76 13.54
CA VAL A 175 -13.30 9.50 13.72
C VAL A 175 -12.93 10.96 13.96
N ARG A 176 -13.39 11.86 13.09
CA ARG A 176 -13.07 13.28 13.15
C ARG A 176 -14.33 14.10 13.40
N LEU A 177 -14.40 14.79 14.52
CA LEU A 177 -15.46 15.76 14.79
C LEU A 177 -15.12 17.12 14.14
N SER A 178 -14.73 17.09 12.86
CA SER A 178 -14.45 18.24 12.01
C SER A 178 -14.88 17.96 10.56
N TYR A 179 -15.12 19.02 9.77
CA TYR A 179 -15.44 18.92 8.34
C TYR A 179 -14.15 18.81 7.51
N ASP A 180 -13.54 17.63 7.53
CA ASP A 180 -12.26 17.38 6.85
C ASP A 180 -12.20 15.99 6.21
N ASN A 181 -12.21 15.95 4.87
CA ASN A 181 -12.14 14.73 4.06
C ASN A 181 -10.71 14.25 3.78
N ASN A 182 -9.67 14.92 4.29
CA ASN A 182 -8.29 14.51 4.05
C ASN A 182 -8.00 13.17 4.73
N TYR A 183 -7.92 12.08 3.97
CA TYR A 183 -7.76 10.73 4.51
C TYR A 183 -6.54 10.58 5.42
N PHE A 184 -5.43 11.23 5.06
CA PHE A 184 -4.19 11.19 5.83
C PHE A 184 -3.97 12.50 6.59
N ASN A 185 -3.80 12.43 7.91
CA ASN A 185 -3.38 13.59 8.70
C ASN A 185 -1.84 13.74 8.67
N ALA A 186 -1.29 13.81 7.46
CA ALA A 186 0.14 13.90 7.20
C ALA A 186 0.53 15.33 6.77
N LEU A 187 1.72 15.78 7.18
CA LEU A 187 2.28 17.10 6.85
C LEU A 187 2.51 17.26 5.35
N TYR A 188 3.00 16.21 4.69
CA TYR A 188 3.23 16.18 3.24
C TYR A 188 2.37 15.10 2.60
N GLN A 189 1.76 15.43 1.46
CA GLN A 189 0.94 14.51 0.68
C GLN A 189 0.94 14.92 -0.80
N GLY A 190 0.99 13.94 -1.70
CA GLY A 190 0.93 14.20 -3.13
C GLY A 190 1.16 12.97 -4.00
N ILE A 191 1.14 13.20 -5.31
CA ILE A 191 1.48 12.22 -6.35
C ILE A 191 2.63 12.79 -7.18
N PRO A 192 3.66 12.00 -7.55
CA PRO A 192 4.70 12.44 -8.48
C PRO A 192 4.07 12.88 -9.80
N VAL A 193 4.38 14.10 -10.26
CA VAL A 193 3.78 14.69 -11.47
C VAL A 193 4.03 13.82 -12.72
N GLU A 194 5.21 13.23 -12.83
CA GLU A 194 5.60 12.35 -13.94
C GLU A 194 5.34 10.86 -13.65
N GLY A 195 4.68 10.54 -12.54
CA GLY A 195 4.42 9.17 -12.10
C GLY A 195 5.55 8.56 -11.27
N TYR A 196 5.21 7.50 -10.53
CA TYR A 196 6.14 6.82 -9.64
C TYR A 196 7.25 6.07 -10.38
N THR A 197 7.00 5.59 -11.60
CA THR A 197 8.03 4.91 -12.39
C THR A 197 9.16 5.87 -12.74
N ALA A 198 8.85 7.08 -13.22
CA ALA A 198 9.84 8.11 -13.52
C ALA A 198 10.66 8.54 -12.29
N MET A 199 10.04 8.54 -11.11
CA MET A 199 10.74 8.78 -9.85
C MET A 199 11.76 7.66 -9.55
N VAL A 200 11.37 6.40 -9.72
CA VAL A 200 12.26 5.24 -9.49
C VAL A 200 13.36 5.16 -10.56
N GLU A 201 13.08 5.52 -11.80
CA GLU A 201 14.07 5.65 -12.87
C GLU A 201 15.18 6.63 -12.47
N ARG A 202 14.83 7.80 -11.91
CA ARG A 202 15.80 8.79 -11.42
C ARG A 202 16.60 8.29 -10.21
N MET A 203 15.98 7.53 -9.30
CA MET A 203 16.73 6.91 -8.20
C MET A 203 17.79 5.93 -8.71
N LEU A 204 17.45 5.14 -9.73
CA LEU A 204 18.30 4.11 -10.33
C LEU A 204 19.21 4.62 -11.46
N GLU A 205 19.21 5.91 -11.75
CA GLU A 205 20.05 6.49 -12.80
C GLU A 205 21.52 6.09 -12.59
N GLY A 206 22.16 5.52 -13.61
CA GLY A 206 23.55 5.04 -13.55
C GLY A 206 23.78 3.79 -12.69
N VAL A 207 22.73 3.10 -12.23
CA VAL A 207 22.79 1.75 -11.68
C VAL A 207 22.31 0.76 -12.75
N PRO A 208 23.09 -0.29 -13.10
CA PRO A 208 22.62 -1.37 -13.95
C PRO A 208 21.37 -2.05 -13.37
N VAL A 209 20.37 -2.29 -14.23
CA VAL A 209 19.12 -3.00 -13.88
C VAL A 209 18.86 -4.11 -14.89
N GLU A 210 18.62 -5.33 -14.41
CA GLU A 210 18.17 -6.46 -15.24
C GLU A 210 16.74 -6.88 -14.84
N LEU A 211 15.81 -6.81 -15.78
CA LEU A 211 14.39 -7.13 -15.59
C LEU A 211 14.07 -8.53 -16.13
N SER A 212 12.92 -9.08 -15.75
CA SER A 212 12.51 -10.46 -16.06
C SER A 212 13.49 -11.53 -15.57
N VAL A 213 14.22 -11.25 -14.49
CA VAL A 213 15.21 -12.13 -13.88
C VAL A 213 14.72 -12.60 -12.51
N ASP A 214 14.40 -13.88 -12.41
CA ASP A 214 14.01 -14.50 -11.15
C ASP A 214 15.24 -15.02 -10.39
N PHE A 215 15.63 -14.30 -9.33
CA PHE A 215 16.73 -14.69 -8.45
C PHE A 215 16.59 -16.12 -7.91
N LEU A 216 15.37 -16.54 -7.54
CA LEU A 216 15.15 -17.83 -6.88
C LEU A 216 15.38 -19.02 -7.82
N LYS A 217 15.31 -18.81 -9.15
CA LYS A 217 15.62 -19.86 -10.14
C LYS A 217 17.11 -20.13 -10.29
N LYS A 218 17.96 -19.17 -9.92
CA LYS A 218 19.42 -19.22 -10.10
C LYS A 218 20.18 -18.70 -8.87
N LYS A 219 19.72 -19.05 -7.66
CA LYS A 219 20.25 -18.52 -6.38
C LYS A 219 21.78 -18.61 -6.31
N ALA A 220 22.35 -19.79 -6.58
CA ALA A 220 23.80 -20.01 -6.46
C ALA A 220 24.63 -19.14 -7.43
N GLU A 221 24.16 -18.98 -8.67
CA GLU A 221 24.81 -18.15 -9.69
C GLU A 221 24.85 -16.69 -9.22
N TRP A 222 23.70 -16.14 -8.84
CA TRP A 222 23.58 -14.76 -8.36
C TRP A 222 24.34 -14.50 -7.07
N MET A 223 24.26 -15.41 -6.10
CA MET A 223 25.01 -15.33 -4.85
C MET A 223 26.53 -15.32 -5.11
N SER A 224 27.03 -15.90 -6.20
CA SER A 224 28.47 -15.89 -6.52
C SER A 224 29.00 -14.59 -7.15
N ARG A 225 28.10 -13.70 -7.59
CA ARG A 225 28.45 -12.45 -8.32
C ARG A 225 28.69 -11.24 -7.41
N ALA A 226 28.08 -11.19 -6.24
CA ALA A 226 28.18 -10.04 -5.34
C ALA A 226 28.82 -10.40 -4.00
N LYS A 227 29.45 -9.45 -3.31
CA LYS A 227 29.94 -9.66 -1.93
C LYS A 227 28.81 -9.75 -0.91
N LYS A 228 27.74 -8.97 -1.11
CA LYS A 228 26.49 -9.01 -0.32
C LYS A 228 25.28 -9.00 -1.25
N VAL A 229 24.20 -9.64 -0.82
CA VAL A 229 22.92 -9.66 -1.52
C VAL A 229 21.84 -9.03 -0.64
N ILE A 230 21.18 -7.99 -1.15
CA ILE A 230 20.02 -7.38 -0.51
C ILE A 230 18.77 -7.99 -1.13
N PHE A 231 18.03 -8.78 -0.36
CA PHE A 231 16.87 -9.50 -0.85
C PHE A 231 15.58 -8.89 -0.32
N THR A 232 14.74 -8.41 -1.24
CA THR A 232 13.45 -7.77 -0.91
C THR A 232 12.23 -8.61 -1.29
N GLY A 233 12.45 -9.84 -1.76
CA GLY A 233 11.41 -10.83 -2.03
C GLY A 233 10.88 -11.51 -0.76
N ALA A 234 9.94 -12.43 -0.91
CA ALA A 234 9.33 -13.14 0.21
C ALA A 234 10.34 -14.05 0.92
N ILE A 235 10.48 -13.88 2.24
CA ILE A 235 11.48 -14.59 3.06
C ILE A 235 11.25 -16.11 3.08
N ASP A 236 10.00 -16.54 3.18
CA ASP A 236 9.62 -17.95 3.14
C ASP A 236 9.95 -18.59 1.79
N ALA A 237 9.69 -17.89 0.69
CA ALA A 237 10.05 -18.32 -0.66
C ALA A 237 11.57 -18.45 -0.86
N TYR A 238 12.38 -17.58 -0.22
CA TYR A 238 13.84 -17.73 -0.25
C TYR A 238 14.29 -19.07 0.36
N TYR A 239 13.68 -19.47 1.46
CA TYR A 239 13.95 -20.74 2.16
C TYR A 239 13.12 -21.92 1.63
N ASP A 240 12.58 -21.81 0.41
CA ASP A 240 11.78 -22.85 -0.25
C ASP A 240 10.61 -23.36 0.63
N TYR A 241 10.06 -22.48 1.45
CA TYR A 241 8.94 -22.72 2.36
C TYR A 241 9.20 -23.82 3.40
N CYS A 242 10.46 -24.03 3.79
CA CYS A 242 10.85 -25.16 4.65
C CYS A 242 10.20 -25.20 6.04
N LEU A 243 9.66 -24.07 6.53
CA LEU A 243 8.93 -23.97 7.81
C LEU A 243 7.41 -23.80 7.61
N GLY A 244 6.93 -23.76 6.37
CA GLY A 244 5.55 -23.44 6.01
C GLY A 244 5.41 -22.12 5.24
N GLU A 245 4.20 -21.82 4.78
CA GLU A 245 3.90 -20.63 3.98
C GLU A 245 3.39 -19.49 4.87
N LEU A 246 3.95 -18.29 4.68
CA LEU A 246 3.38 -17.08 5.28
C LEU A 246 2.13 -16.68 4.50
N GLU A 247 1.05 -16.34 5.22
CA GLU A 247 -0.23 -16.03 4.59
C GLU A 247 -0.29 -14.59 4.10
N TYR A 248 -0.78 -14.39 2.88
CA TYR A 248 -1.02 -13.07 2.31
C TYR A 248 -2.47 -12.91 1.84
N ARG A 249 -2.87 -11.67 1.56
CA ARG A 249 -3.99 -11.37 0.70
C ARG A 249 -3.49 -11.08 -0.71
N LYS A 250 -4.24 -11.57 -1.69
CA LYS A 250 -4.09 -11.23 -3.10
C LYS A 250 -5.05 -10.11 -3.45
N VAL A 251 -4.61 -9.22 -4.33
CA VAL A 251 -5.48 -8.25 -4.98
C VAL A 251 -5.36 -8.44 -6.50
N ARG A 252 -6.49 -8.30 -7.19
CA ARG A 252 -6.56 -8.27 -8.65
C ARG A 252 -7.26 -7.00 -9.09
N PHE A 253 -6.76 -6.41 -10.17
CA PHE A 253 -7.33 -5.22 -10.79
C PHE A 253 -7.87 -5.57 -12.17
N GLU A 254 -9.13 -5.24 -12.43
CA GLU A 254 -9.70 -5.25 -13.78
C GLU A 254 -9.68 -3.82 -14.31
N VAL A 255 -8.90 -3.59 -15.38
CA VAL A 255 -8.72 -2.27 -15.99
C VAL A 255 -9.71 -2.11 -17.14
N GLU A 256 -10.46 -1.01 -17.15
CA GLU A 256 -11.40 -0.66 -18.22
C GLU A 256 -11.09 0.73 -18.76
N GLU A 257 -11.05 0.85 -20.08
CA GLU A 257 -10.96 2.12 -20.79
C GLU A 257 -12.35 2.53 -21.26
N LEU A 258 -12.78 3.73 -20.90
CA LEU A 258 -14.14 4.20 -21.15
C LEU A 258 -14.10 5.49 -21.99
N SER A 259 -14.91 5.53 -23.04
CA SER A 259 -15.10 6.71 -23.91
C SER A 259 -16.03 7.76 -23.29
N ILE A 260 -15.86 8.02 -21.99
CA ILE A 260 -16.55 9.07 -21.24
C ILE A 260 -15.52 9.88 -20.46
N PRO A 261 -15.75 11.17 -20.21
CA PRO A 261 -14.75 12.03 -19.56
C PRO A 261 -14.67 11.81 -18.05
N ASN A 262 -15.70 11.24 -17.42
CA ASN A 262 -15.78 11.10 -15.98
C ASN A 262 -16.69 9.91 -15.63
N PHE A 263 -16.15 8.90 -14.94
CA PHE A 263 -16.91 7.75 -14.49
C PHE A 263 -17.54 7.96 -13.10
N GLN A 264 -16.77 8.48 -12.14
CA GLN A 264 -17.22 8.56 -10.73
C GLN A 264 -16.82 9.87 -10.01
N GLY A 265 -16.03 10.73 -10.64
CA GLY A 265 -15.70 12.07 -10.13
C GLY A 265 -14.77 12.08 -8.91
N ASN A 266 -14.16 10.95 -8.58
CA ASN A 266 -13.21 10.81 -7.48
C ASN A 266 -12.16 9.74 -7.82
N ALA A 267 -10.94 9.94 -7.34
CA ALA A 267 -9.85 8.98 -7.57
C ALA A 267 -10.14 7.60 -6.99
N ALA A 268 -10.85 7.52 -5.85
CA ALA A 268 -11.18 6.25 -5.22
C ALA A 268 -12.58 6.27 -4.59
N VAL A 269 -13.42 5.33 -5.03
CA VAL A 269 -14.75 5.07 -4.45
C VAL A 269 -14.76 3.66 -3.88
N ASN A 270 -14.92 3.56 -2.56
CA ASN A 270 -15.06 2.30 -1.85
C ASN A 270 -16.53 1.84 -1.92
N TYR A 271 -16.77 0.58 -2.25
CA TYR A 271 -18.12 0.01 -2.27
C TYR A 271 -18.27 -0.83 -1.02
N THR A 272 -19.05 -0.36 -0.06
CA THR A 272 -19.06 -0.93 1.31
C THR A 272 -20.17 -1.96 1.52
N ASP A 273 -21.09 -2.07 0.57
CA ASP A 273 -22.10 -3.13 0.50
C ASP A 273 -21.50 -4.50 0.13
N GLU A 274 -22.18 -5.59 0.50
CA GLU A 274 -21.72 -6.95 0.22
C GLU A 274 -22.06 -7.39 -1.21
N GLU A 275 -23.07 -6.77 -1.81
CA GLU A 275 -23.60 -7.11 -3.13
C GLU A 275 -22.63 -6.74 -4.26
N SER A 276 -21.84 -5.67 -4.09
CA SER A 276 -20.80 -5.27 -5.03
C SER A 276 -19.58 -6.20 -4.94
N PRO A 277 -19.14 -6.86 -6.04
CA PRO A 277 -18.09 -7.88 -5.98
C PRO A 277 -16.67 -7.33 -5.79
N TYR A 278 -16.45 -6.05 -6.10
CA TYR A 278 -15.18 -5.34 -5.89
C TYR A 278 -15.20 -4.56 -4.57
N THR A 279 -14.03 -4.31 -4.00
CA THR A 279 -13.85 -3.48 -2.79
C THR A 279 -13.90 -1.99 -3.13
N ARG A 280 -13.28 -1.59 -4.25
CA ARG A 280 -13.25 -0.20 -4.72
C ARG A 280 -13.08 -0.09 -6.23
N ILE A 281 -13.42 1.08 -6.75
CA ILE A 281 -13.08 1.50 -8.10
C ILE A 281 -12.13 2.69 -8.01
N ILE A 282 -11.02 2.60 -8.74
CA ILE A 282 -10.02 3.66 -8.90
C ILE A 282 -10.24 4.31 -10.25
N GLU A 283 -10.39 5.63 -10.31
CA GLU A 283 -10.44 6.38 -11.57
C GLU A 283 -9.17 7.23 -11.68
N HIS A 284 -8.21 6.73 -12.47
CA HIS A 284 -6.81 7.13 -12.38
C HIS A 284 -6.54 8.59 -12.73
N LYS A 285 -7.32 9.17 -13.65
CA LYS A 285 -7.15 10.57 -14.08
C LYS A 285 -7.27 11.57 -12.93
N TRP A 286 -7.99 11.24 -11.85
CA TRP A 286 -8.19 12.16 -10.74
C TRP A 286 -6.97 12.31 -9.84
N PHE A 287 -5.97 11.42 -9.92
CA PHE A 287 -4.67 11.63 -9.26
C PHE A 287 -3.92 12.85 -9.83
N THR A 288 -4.24 13.24 -11.06
CA THR A 288 -3.75 14.45 -11.74
C THR A 288 -4.88 15.43 -12.06
N PHE A 289 -5.94 15.45 -11.24
CA PHE A 289 -7.06 16.40 -11.32
C PHE A 289 -7.84 16.36 -12.65
N GLY A 290 -7.82 15.21 -13.34
CA GLY A 290 -8.50 15.01 -14.61
C GLY A 290 -7.80 15.66 -15.81
N LYS A 291 -6.58 16.15 -15.62
CA LYS A 291 -5.77 16.84 -16.62
C LYS A 291 -4.59 15.99 -17.08
N ASP A 292 -4.19 16.19 -18.34
CA ASP A 292 -2.93 15.68 -18.89
C ASP A 292 -1.73 16.53 -18.45
N ARG A 293 -0.52 16.18 -18.94
CA ARG A 293 0.72 16.90 -18.62
C ARG A 293 0.75 18.36 -19.10
N GLU A 294 -0.05 18.71 -20.09
CA GLU A 294 -0.17 20.07 -20.61
C GLU A 294 -1.27 20.88 -19.89
N GLY A 295 -1.97 20.27 -18.94
CA GLY A 295 -3.06 20.89 -18.19
C GLY A 295 -4.41 20.88 -18.93
N LYS A 296 -4.55 20.10 -20.00
CA LYS A 296 -5.79 19.97 -20.78
C LYS A 296 -6.70 18.89 -20.21
N ASP A 297 -8.01 19.08 -20.36
CA ASP A 297 -9.00 18.07 -19.94
C ASP A 297 -8.90 16.81 -20.78
N ILE A 298 -8.90 15.66 -20.12
CA ILE A 298 -8.85 14.35 -20.78
C ILE A 298 -10.29 13.90 -21.12
N PRO A 299 -10.62 13.63 -22.40
CA PRO A 299 -11.99 13.32 -22.83
C PRO A 299 -12.42 11.88 -22.54
N THR A 300 -11.48 11.01 -22.20
CA THR A 300 -11.70 9.60 -21.82
C THR A 300 -11.28 9.35 -20.38
N THR A 301 -11.57 8.16 -19.85
CA THR A 301 -11.12 7.76 -18.53
C THR A 301 -10.68 6.31 -18.50
N ILE A 302 -9.82 5.98 -17.53
CA ILE A 302 -9.36 4.62 -17.25
C ILE A 302 -9.70 4.34 -15.80
N ILE A 303 -10.40 3.23 -15.56
CA ILE A 303 -10.75 2.78 -14.23
C ILE A 303 -10.11 1.43 -13.91
N SER A 304 -9.90 1.16 -12.62
CA SER A 304 -9.57 -0.16 -12.11
C SER A 304 -10.56 -0.60 -11.06
N LYS A 305 -11.21 -1.74 -11.27
CA LYS A 305 -12.03 -2.43 -10.26
C LYS A 305 -11.12 -3.35 -9.45
N GLU A 306 -11.11 -3.17 -8.13
CA GLU A 306 -10.26 -3.93 -7.21
C GLU A 306 -11.02 -5.11 -6.58
N TYR A 307 -10.44 -6.31 -6.69
CA TYR A 307 -10.97 -7.54 -6.09
C TYR A 307 -9.94 -8.12 -5.13
N SER A 308 -10.35 -8.40 -3.89
CA SER A 308 -9.52 -9.09 -2.91
C SER A 308 -9.82 -10.58 -2.89
N ALA A 309 -8.78 -11.41 -2.74
CA ALA A 309 -8.89 -12.86 -2.62
C ALA A 309 -7.85 -13.41 -1.63
N GLU A 310 -8.08 -14.64 -1.16
CA GLU A 310 -7.02 -15.37 -0.45
C GLU A 310 -5.85 -15.63 -1.40
N TRP A 311 -4.63 -15.42 -0.90
CA TRP A 311 -3.42 -15.73 -1.64
C TRP A 311 -3.17 -17.24 -1.64
N LYS A 312 -2.63 -17.75 -2.75
CA LYS A 312 -2.09 -19.10 -2.86
C LYS A 312 -0.67 -19.04 -3.40
N LYS A 313 0.14 -20.06 -3.12
CA LYS A 313 1.48 -20.18 -3.70
C LYS A 313 1.46 -19.98 -5.22
N GLY A 314 2.30 -19.07 -5.69
CA GLY A 314 2.36 -18.63 -7.09
C GLY A 314 1.62 -17.33 -7.39
N ASP A 315 0.71 -16.90 -6.52
CA ASP A 315 0.12 -15.57 -6.60
C ASP A 315 1.10 -14.48 -6.15
N GLU A 316 0.88 -13.25 -6.59
CA GLU A 316 1.64 -12.10 -6.10
C GLU A 316 1.17 -11.70 -4.68
N PRO A 317 2.05 -11.64 -3.67
CA PRO A 317 1.69 -11.25 -2.32
C PRO A 317 1.52 -9.72 -2.19
N TYR A 318 0.33 -9.27 -1.77
CA TYR A 318 0.05 -7.84 -1.55
C TYR A 318 0.09 -7.46 -0.08
N TYR A 319 -0.80 -8.00 0.73
CA TYR A 319 -0.92 -7.64 2.15
C TYR A 319 -0.56 -8.84 3.03
N PRO A 320 0.44 -8.73 3.93
CA PRO A 320 0.69 -9.80 4.90
C PRO A 320 -0.48 -9.94 5.87
N VAL A 321 -0.81 -11.17 6.24
CA VAL A 321 -1.80 -11.46 7.28
C VAL A 321 -1.08 -11.44 8.63
N ASN A 322 -1.20 -10.33 9.34
CA ASN A 322 -0.49 -10.08 10.61
C ASN A 322 -1.26 -10.64 11.81
N ASP A 323 -1.46 -11.95 11.86
CA ASP A 323 -1.98 -12.66 13.03
C ASP A 323 -0.84 -13.35 13.83
N GLU A 324 -1.17 -13.86 15.01
CA GLU A 324 -0.20 -14.49 15.91
C GLU A 324 0.49 -15.70 15.27
N LYS A 325 -0.25 -16.49 14.48
CA LYS A 325 0.26 -17.67 13.78
C LYS A 325 1.34 -17.27 12.78
N ASN A 326 1.05 -16.30 11.92
CA ASN A 326 1.98 -15.87 10.88
C ASN A 326 3.18 -15.12 11.48
N GLN A 327 2.98 -14.34 12.55
CA GLN A 327 4.08 -13.67 13.23
C GLN A 327 5.05 -14.68 13.87
N ALA A 328 4.54 -15.72 14.53
CA ALA A 328 5.35 -16.79 15.10
C ALA A 328 6.11 -17.59 14.03
N LEU A 329 5.52 -17.78 12.84
CA LEU A 329 6.19 -18.41 11.70
C LEU A 329 7.30 -17.50 11.13
N TYR A 330 7.00 -16.21 10.95
CA TYR A 330 7.98 -15.24 10.46
C TYR A 330 9.20 -15.13 11.39
N GLU A 331 9.01 -15.17 12.71
CA GLU A 331 10.11 -15.15 13.67
C GLU A 331 11.08 -16.32 13.50
N GLN A 332 10.56 -17.51 13.14
CA GLN A 332 11.40 -18.66 12.84
C GLN A 332 12.20 -18.45 11.54
N TYR A 333 11.59 -17.92 10.49
CA TYR A 333 12.31 -17.53 9.27
C TYR A 333 13.34 -16.43 9.53
N GLN A 334 13.02 -15.45 10.37
CA GLN A 334 13.94 -14.40 10.77
C GLN A 334 15.14 -14.96 11.55
N ALA A 335 14.96 -16.02 12.34
CA ALA A 335 16.06 -16.70 13.01
C ALA A 335 16.99 -17.43 12.02
N LEU A 336 16.46 -17.93 10.90
CA LEU A 336 17.29 -18.48 9.81
C LEU A 336 18.09 -17.38 9.11
N SER A 337 17.46 -16.26 8.77
CA SER A 337 18.14 -15.15 8.08
C SER A 337 19.25 -14.52 8.87
N LYS A 338 19.17 -14.49 10.21
CA LYS A 338 20.26 -14.02 11.08
C LYS A 338 21.54 -14.85 11.00
N LYS A 339 21.48 -16.08 10.47
CA LYS A 339 22.65 -16.94 10.27
C LYS A 339 23.36 -16.67 8.94
N GLU A 340 22.73 -15.92 8.03
CA GLU A 340 23.29 -15.58 6.74
C GLU A 340 24.21 -14.37 6.86
N GLU A 341 25.49 -14.54 6.56
CA GLU A 341 26.40 -13.39 6.54
C GLU A 341 26.26 -12.57 5.26
N LYS A 342 26.06 -13.26 4.13
CA LYS A 342 26.10 -12.67 2.79
C LYS A 342 24.76 -12.10 2.34
N LEU A 343 23.68 -12.62 2.87
CA LEU A 343 22.31 -12.27 2.47
C LEU A 343 21.65 -11.42 3.55
N LEU A 344 21.06 -10.31 3.13
CA LEU A 344 20.38 -9.37 4.02
C LEU A 344 18.96 -9.14 3.52
N PHE A 345 17.97 -9.28 4.39
CA PHE A 345 16.57 -9.09 4.05
C PHE A 345 16.11 -7.67 4.36
N GLY A 346 15.22 -7.14 3.53
CA GLY A 346 14.61 -5.83 3.74
C GLY A 346 13.31 -5.66 2.96
N GLY A 347 12.56 -4.60 3.29
CA GLY A 347 11.33 -4.24 2.61
C GLY A 347 10.15 -5.15 2.95
N ARG A 348 9.01 -4.86 2.32
CA ARG A 348 7.69 -5.42 2.67
C ARG A 348 7.67 -6.96 2.77
N LEU A 349 8.23 -7.64 1.77
CA LEU A 349 8.17 -9.10 1.68
C LEU A 349 9.31 -9.77 2.46
N GLY A 350 10.51 -9.18 2.46
CA GLY A 350 11.66 -9.71 3.19
C GLY A 350 11.48 -9.62 4.71
N GLU A 351 10.76 -8.61 5.18
CA GLU A 351 10.48 -8.38 6.60
C GLU A 351 9.06 -8.82 7.03
N TYR A 352 8.28 -9.42 6.13
CA TYR A 352 6.88 -9.81 6.34
C TYR A 352 6.05 -8.73 7.06
N LYS A 353 6.11 -7.50 6.55
CA LYS A 353 5.53 -6.34 7.22
C LYS A 353 4.85 -5.44 6.23
N TYR A 354 3.67 -4.93 6.59
CA TYR A 354 3.02 -3.89 5.81
C TYR A 354 3.74 -2.55 6.02
N TYR A 355 4.20 -1.95 4.93
CA TYR A 355 4.80 -0.63 4.91
C TYR A 355 4.03 0.27 3.95
N ASP A 356 3.73 1.48 4.42
CA ASP A 356 3.47 2.61 3.54
C ASP A 356 4.78 3.06 2.85
N MET A 357 4.67 3.84 1.77
CA MET A 357 5.83 4.22 0.96
C MET A 357 6.87 4.99 1.76
N ASP A 358 6.45 5.92 2.63
CA ASP A 358 7.38 6.71 3.43
C ASP A 358 8.12 5.86 4.47
N ALA A 359 7.42 4.91 5.08
CA ALA A 359 7.98 3.99 6.06
C ALA A 359 9.00 3.02 5.42
N VAL A 360 8.72 2.49 4.21
CA VAL A 360 9.70 1.62 3.53
C VAL A 360 10.91 2.40 3.04
N ILE A 361 10.76 3.66 2.64
CA ILE A 361 11.89 4.52 2.28
C ILE A 361 12.73 4.85 3.52
N ALA A 362 12.09 5.21 4.64
CA ALA A 362 12.79 5.44 5.90
C ALA A 362 13.59 4.19 6.34
N ALA A 363 12.95 3.02 6.29
CA ALA A 363 13.60 1.75 6.61
C ALA A 363 14.78 1.46 5.67
N ALA A 364 14.64 1.76 4.37
CA ALA A 364 15.72 1.58 3.40
C ALA A 364 16.90 2.55 3.63
N LEU A 365 16.63 3.80 4.03
CA LEU A 365 17.67 4.77 4.38
C LEU A 365 18.44 4.33 5.64
N GLU A 366 17.74 3.97 6.71
CA GLU A 366 18.35 3.45 7.95
C GLU A 366 19.16 2.18 7.68
N PHE A 367 18.60 1.26 6.88
CA PHE A 367 19.28 0.05 6.46
C PHE A 367 20.54 0.37 5.64
N SER A 368 20.48 1.36 4.74
CA SER A 368 21.62 1.78 3.93
C SER A 368 22.75 2.35 4.78
N GLU A 369 22.45 3.22 5.75
CA GLU A 369 23.44 3.74 6.72
C GLU A 369 24.12 2.60 7.49
N LYS A 370 23.34 1.63 7.99
CA LYS A 370 23.89 0.50 8.75
C LYS A 370 24.83 -0.39 7.92
N ILE A 371 24.49 -0.64 6.65
CA ILE A 371 25.19 -1.60 5.80
C ILE A 371 26.37 -0.97 5.05
N LEU A 372 26.26 0.31 4.69
CA LEU A 372 27.26 1.00 3.87
C LEU A 372 28.32 1.74 4.69
N GLY A 373 28.06 1.98 5.98
CA GLY A 373 28.87 2.85 6.85
C GLY A 373 28.57 4.32 6.57
#